data_AF-A0A842WZD3-F1
#
_entry.id   AF-A0A842WZD3-F1
#
_cell.length_a   1.000
_cell.length_b   1.000
_cell.length_c   1.000
_cell.angle_alpha   90.00
_cell.angle_beta   90.00
_cell.angle_gamma   90.00
#
_symmetry.space_group_name_H-M   'P 1'
#
loop_
_entity.id
_entity.type
_entity.pdbx_description
1 polymer ?
#
loop_
_entity_poly.entity_id
_entity_poly.type
_entity_poly.pdbx_seq_one_letter_code
_entity_poly.pdbx_strand_id
1 'polypeptide(L)' 'MADLIVKSKVKEYVGDMSVGADFYEALNGEVSRLIDRAKQRCRDNNRSTLKARDI' A
#
# COMPACT_ATOMS: atom_id res chain seq x y z
N MET A 1 10.39 5.09 6.03
CA MET A 1 9.29 4.56 5.20
C MET A 1 8.00 5.15 5.75
N ALA A 2 7.11 5.66 4.90
CA ALA A 2 5.82 6.15 5.37
C ALA A 2 4.99 4.97 5.90
N ASP A 3 4.22 5.19 6.97
CA ASP A 3 3.20 4.24 7.41
C ASP A 3 1.94 4.51 6.57
N LEU A 4 1.72 3.68 5.56
CA LEU A 4 0.65 3.83 4.56
C LEU A 4 -0.64 3.13 5.00
N ILE A 5 -0.56 2.31 6.05
CA ILE A 5 -1.70 1.53 6.54
C ILE A 5 -2.06 1.96 7.95
N VAL A 6 -3.35 2.04 8.23
CA VAL A 6 -3.84 2.28 9.60
C VAL A 6 -4.13 0.93 10.23
N LYS A 7 -3.32 0.51 11.22
CA LYS A 7 -3.42 -0.81 11.85
C LYS A 7 -4.83 -1.12 12.39
N SER A 8 -5.53 -0.11 12.92
CA SER A 8 -6.91 -0.28 13.42
C SER A 8 -7.89 -0.63 12.29
N LYS A 9 -7.76 0.01 11.12
CA LYS A 9 -8.57 -0.30 9.93
C LYS A 9 -8.26 -1.67 9.35
N VAL A 10 -7.01 -2.08 9.41
CA VAL A 10 -6.62 -3.45 9.04
C VAL A 10 -7.25 -4.47 9.98
N LYS A 11 -7.25 -4.25 11.30
CA LYS A 11 -7.96 -5.13 12.26
C LYS A 11 -9.46 -5.16 12.01
N GLU A 12 -10.08 -4.01 11.76
CA GLU A 12 -11.51 -3.91 11.45
C GLU A 12 -11.87 -4.76 10.21
N TYR A 13 -11.03 -4.75 9.17
CA TYR A 13 -11.25 -5.55 7.97
C TYR A 13 -10.97 -7.04 8.17
N VAL A 14 -9.95 -7.39 8.96
CA VAL A 14 -9.56 -8.79 9.22
C VAL A 14 -10.56 -9.50 10.15
N GLY A 15 -11.30 -8.75 10.98
CA GLY A 15 -12.35 -9.30 11.85
C GLY A 15 -11.76 -10.11 13.00
N ASP A 16 -12.23 -11.36 13.15
CA ASP A 16 -11.95 -12.19 14.33
C ASP A 16 -10.54 -12.81 14.35
N MET A 17 -9.72 -12.60 13.31
CA MET A 17 -8.37 -13.16 13.26
C MET A 17 -7.37 -12.31 14.06
N SER A 18 -6.47 -12.99 14.75
CA SER A 18 -5.31 -12.35 15.36
C SER A 18 -4.30 -11.95 14.29
N VAL A 19 -3.89 -10.69 14.29
CA VAL A 19 -2.91 -10.14 13.33
C VAL A 19 -1.57 -9.95 14.04
N GLY A 20 -0.53 -10.62 13.54
CA GLY A 20 0.84 -10.47 14.02
C GLY A 20 1.43 -9.09 13.71
N ALA A 21 2.45 -8.69 14.46
CA ALA A 21 3.14 -7.40 14.25
C ALA A 21 3.85 -7.35 12.89
N ASP A 22 4.45 -8.48 12.50
CA ASP A 22 5.12 -8.73 11.22
C ASP A 22 4.20 -8.61 10.01
N PHE A 23 2.92 -8.98 10.16
CA PHE A 23 1.93 -8.82 9.10
C PHE A 23 1.74 -7.35 8.71
N TYR A 24 1.69 -6.44 9.69
CA TYR A 24 1.55 -5.00 9.39
C TYR A 24 2.76 -4.46 8.63
N GLU A 25 3.96 -4.88 9.01
CA GLU A 25 5.18 -4.47 8.32
C GLU A 25 5.21 -4.99 6.88
N ALA A 26 4.87 -6.26 6.69
CA ALA A 26 4.79 -6.88 5.37
C ALA A 26 3.73 -6.21 4.48
N LEU A 27 2.53 -5.95 5.03
CA LEU A 27 1.45 -5.29 4.32
C LEU A 27 1.82 -3.85 3.94
N ASN A 28 2.42 -3.09 4.87
CA ASN A 28 2.89 -1.73 4.57
C ASN A 28 3.95 -1.72 3.47
N GLY A 29 4.85 -2.69 3.49
CA GLY A 29 5.85 -2.90 2.43
C GLY A 29 5.21 -3.17 1.07
N GLU A 30 4.17 -4.01 1.02
CA GLU A 30 3.49 -4.33 -0.23
C GLU A 30 2.72 -3.14 -0.81
N VAL A 31 2.01 -2.38 0.03
CA VAL A 31 1.33 -1.15 -0.39
C VAL A 31 2.35 -0.11 -0.90
N SER A 32 3.50 0.00 -0.23
CA SER A 32 4.60 0.88 -0.67
C SER A 32 5.10 0.49 -2.06
N ARG A 33 5.38 -0.81 -2.28
CA ARG A 33 5.83 -1.34 -3.58
C ARG A 33 4.82 -1.08 -4.69
N LEU A 34 3.53 -1.25 -4.41
CA LEU A 34 2.47 -1.00 -5.37
C LEU A 34 2.41 0.49 -5.77
N ILE A 35 2.53 1.40 -4.81
CA ILE A 35 2.56 2.85 -5.10
C ILE A 35 3.83 3.24 -5.86
N ASP A 36 4.99 2.68 -5.54
CA ASP A 36 6.22 2.99 -6.26
C ASP A 36 6.18 2.49 -7.72
N ARG A 37 5.60 1.31 -7.96
CA ARG A 37 5.32 0.84 -9.33
C ARG A 37 4.37 1.77 -10.07
N ALA A 38 3.32 2.24 -9.41
CA ALA A 38 2.38 3.20 -10.01
C ALA A 38 3.05 4.53 -10.32
N LYS A 39 3.93 5.03 -9.43
CA LYS A 39 4.74 6.23 -9.68
C LYS A 39 5.67 6.05 -10.88
N GLN A 40 6.32 4.88 -11.00
CA GLN A 40 7.18 4.59 -12.14
C GLN A 40 6.38 4.61 -13.45
N ARG A 41 5.27 3.87 -13.54
CA ARG A 41 4.39 3.87 -14.72
C ARG A 41 3.87 5.26 -15.07
N CYS A 42 3.51 6.06 -14.07
CA CYS A 42 3.04 7.43 -14.28
C CYS A 42 4.14 8.30 -14.91
N ARG A 43 5.37 8.20 -14.39
CA ARG A 43 6.56 8.88 -14.93
C ARG A 43 6.90 8.42 -16.34
N ASP A 44 6.87 7.10 -16.59
CA ASP A 44 7.16 6.53 -17.92
C ASP A 44 6.15 7.02 -18.97
N ASN A 45 4.92 7.34 -18.55
CA ASN A 45 3.89 7.93 -19.40
C ASN A 45 3.93 9.47 -19.42
N ASN A 46 4.99 10.12 -18.93
CA ASN A 46 5.13 11.57 -18.82
C ASN A 46 3.96 12.26 -18.10
N ARG A 47 3.39 11.60 -17.09
CA ARG A 47 2.31 12.13 -16.26
C ARG A 47 2.82 12.45 -14.86
N SER A 48 2.19 13.45 -14.24
CA SER A 48 2.41 13.83 -12.82
C SER A 48 1.24 13.45 -11.91
N THR A 49 0.17 12.87 -12.48
CA THR A 49 -1.03 12.46 -11.75
C THR A 49 -1.18 10.95 -11.80
N LEU A 50 -1.09 10.30 -10.64
CA LEU A 50 -1.41 8.88 -10.48
C LEU A 50 -2.89 8.64 -10.80
N LYS A 51 -3.16 7.62 -11.62
CA LYS A 51 -4.51 7.21 -12.00
C LYS A 51 -4.69 5.73 -11.69
N ALA A 52 -5.94 5.26 -11.66
CA ALA A 52 -6.26 3.85 -11.42
C ALA A 52 -5.51 2.88 -12.37
N ARG A 53 -5.19 3.32 -13.59
CA ARG A 53 -4.41 2.56 -14.58
C ARG A 53 -2.94 2.32 -14.20
N ASP A 54 -2.42 3.08 -13.24
CA ASP A 54 -1.02 3.01 -12.83
C ASP A 54 -0.80 1.95 -11.75
N ILE A 55 -1.83 1.63 -10.98
CA ILE A 55 -1.83 0.60 -9.95
C ILE A 55 -1.63 -0.80 -10.56
#